data_AF-A0A383A3H5-F1
#
_entry.id   AF-A0A383A3H5-F1
#
_cell.length_a   1.000
_cell.length_b   1.000
_cell.length_c   1.000
_cell.angle_alpha   90.00
_cell.angle_beta   90.00
_cell.angle_gamma   90.00
#
_symmetry.space_group_name_H-M   'P 1'
#
loop_
_entity.id
_entity.type
_entity.pdbx_description
1 polymer ?
#
loop_
_entity_poly.entity_id
_entity_poly.type
_entity_poly.pdbx_seq_one_letter_code
_entity_poly.pdbx_strand_id
1 'polypeptide(L)'
;ITKNIYSRFKPTVNQSNLTKMGKILSWVIMAIAVYLAIILPQTIWRLLEIKLELLIQVAPAIFLGLYLKKLKSKSVFMGMIIGTLVAVSIMITNKLGMNIPAKPWGIHAGVWGLMINVSTIYFMEKLSGFKNK
;
A
#
# COMPACT_ATOMS: atom_id res chain seq x y z
N ILE A 1 5.18 14.52 3.73
CA ILE A 1 4.67 14.38 2.35
C ILE A 1 5.34 15.38 1.41
N THR A 2 5.28 16.68 1.70
CA THR A 2 5.81 17.75 0.83
C THR A 2 7.30 17.63 0.50
N LYS A 3 8.17 17.33 1.47
CA LYS A 3 9.64 17.27 1.22
C LYS A 3 10.04 16.16 0.25
N ASN A 4 9.49 14.94 0.38
CA ASN A 4 9.85 13.79 -0.47
C ASN A 4 9.32 13.87 -1.91
N ILE A 5 8.15 14.51 -2.11
CA ILE A 5 7.57 14.67 -3.45
C ILE A 5 8.15 15.92 -4.14
N TYR A 6 8.31 17.02 -3.41
CA TYR A 6 8.64 18.32 -3.97
C TYR A 6 10.15 18.51 -4.22
N SER A 7 11.03 17.91 -3.38
CA SER A 7 12.49 18.02 -3.59
C SER A 7 12.97 17.25 -4.81
N ARG A 8 12.16 16.32 -5.36
CA ARG A 8 12.48 15.55 -6.55
C ARG A 8 12.24 16.33 -7.85
N PHE A 9 11.42 17.38 -7.81
CA PHE A 9 11.04 18.18 -8.99
C PHE A 9 11.68 19.57 -9.05
N LYS A 10 12.03 20.21 -7.92
CA LYS A 10 12.86 21.43 -7.90
C LYS A 10 13.75 21.48 -6.64
N PRO A 11 15.08 21.49 -6.76
CA PRO A 11 16.00 21.51 -5.61
C PRO A 11 16.14 22.89 -4.93
N THR A 12 15.67 23.99 -5.54
CA THR A 12 15.88 25.38 -5.08
C THR A 12 14.56 26.11 -4.81
N VAL A 13 13.75 25.60 -3.88
CA VAL A 13 12.45 26.22 -3.55
C VAL A 13 12.50 26.85 -2.18
N ASN A 14 12.14 28.13 -2.12
CA ASN A 14 12.03 28.91 -0.88
C ASN A 14 11.08 28.22 0.12
N GLN A 15 11.50 28.05 1.38
CA GLN A 15 10.78 27.31 2.43
C GLN A 15 9.35 27.82 2.67
N SER A 16 9.12 29.13 2.45
CA SER A 16 7.79 29.74 2.58
C SER A 16 6.80 29.20 1.55
N ASN A 17 7.23 29.00 0.30
CA ASN A 17 6.40 28.46 -0.78
C ASN A 17 6.13 26.97 -0.58
N LEU A 18 7.10 26.20 -0.06
CA LEU A 18 6.89 24.81 0.32
C LEU A 18 5.83 24.65 1.42
N THR A 19 5.85 25.56 2.39
CA THR A 19 4.89 25.57 3.51
C THR A 19 3.49 25.95 3.04
N LYS A 20 3.37 26.97 2.17
CA LYS A 20 2.08 27.35 1.56
C LYS A 20 1.49 26.20 0.73
N MET A 21 2.29 25.59 -0.14
CA MET A 21 1.87 24.45 -0.96
C MET A 21 1.48 23.24 -0.08
N GLY A 22 2.27 22.96 0.97
CA GLY A 22 1.97 21.91 1.94
C GLY A 22 0.64 22.14 2.67
N LYS A 23 0.32 23.38 3.06
CA LYS A 23 -0.96 23.74 3.67
C LYS A 23 -2.13 23.56 2.71
N ILE A 24 -2.00 24.03 1.46
CA ILE A 24 -3.04 23.86 0.43
C ILE A 24 -3.31 22.38 0.20
N LEU A 25 -2.26 21.59 -0.03
CA LEU A 25 -2.40 20.14 -0.24
C LEU A 25 -3.05 19.45 0.97
N SER A 26 -2.67 19.85 2.20
CA SER A 26 -3.25 19.30 3.42
C SER A 26 -4.74 19.61 3.51
N TRP A 27 -5.17 20.85 3.23
CA TRP A 27 -6.58 21.24 3.20
C TRP A 27 -7.37 20.48 2.14
N VAL A 28 -6.81 20.29 0.94
CA VAL A 28 -7.44 19.50 -0.13
C VAL A 28 -7.64 18.04 0.30
N ILE A 29 -6.60 17.41 0.85
CA ILE A 29 -6.69 16.03 1.36
C ILE A 29 -7.72 15.93 2.48
N MET A 30 -7.76 16.90 3.40
CA MET A 30 -8.73 16.95 4.49
C MET A 30 -10.16 17.09 3.97
N ALA A 31 -10.42 17.96 3.00
CA ALA A 31 -11.74 18.13 2.40
C ALA A 31 -12.24 16.84 1.75
N ILE A 32 -11.37 16.14 1.00
CA ILE A 32 -11.68 14.84 0.39
C ILE A 32 -11.99 13.80 1.48
N ALA A 33 -11.18 13.75 2.54
CA ALA A 33 -11.37 12.80 3.63
C ALA A 33 -12.70 13.01 4.37
N VAL A 34 -13.07 14.27 4.66
CA VAL A 34 -14.36 14.63 5.29
C VAL A 34 -15.52 14.25 4.39
N TYR A 35 -15.45 14.57 3.09
CA TYR A 35 -16.47 14.20 2.12
C TYR A 35 -16.68 12.67 2.07
N LEU A 36 -15.59 11.91 1.99
CA LEU A 36 -15.66 10.44 2.00
C LEU A 36 -16.24 9.91 3.33
N ALA A 37 -15.88 10.51 4.47
CA ALA A 37 -16.39 10.09 5.77
C ALA A 37 -17.92 10.29 5.91
N ILE A 38 -18.50 11.31 5.25
CA ILE A 38 -19.95 11.55 5.25
C ILE A 38 -20.69 10.52 4.38
N ILE A 39 -20.13 10.16 3.22
CA ILE A 39 -20.81 9.30 2.24
C ILE A 39 -20.62 7.81 2.53
N LEU A 40 -19.49 7.44 3.14
CA LEU A 40 -19.14 6.04 3.27
C LEU A 40 -20.02 5.34 4.32
N PRO A 41 -20.80 4.30 3.94
CA PRO A 41 -21.74 3.64 4.85
C PRO A 41 -21.06 2.63 5.78
N GLN A 42 -19.73 2.62 5.83
CA GLN A 42 -18.96 1.63 6.58
C GLN A 42 -18.79 2.08 8.04
N THR A 43 -18.79 1.12 8.96
CA THR A 43 -18.52 1.40 10.38
C THR A 43 -17.06 1.78 10.60
N ILE A 44 -16.77 2.52 11.68
CA ILE A 44 -15.41 2.86 12.12
C ILE A 44 -14.56 1.58 12.26
N TRP A 45 -15.18 0.51 12.80
CA TRP A 45 -14.53 -0.79 12.93
C TRP A 45 -14.08 -1.37 11.59
N ARG A 46 -14.95 -1.33 10.57
CA ARG A 46 -14.62 -1.82 9.23
C ARG A 46 -13.52 -1.01 8.56
N LEU A 47 -13.51 0.30 8.77
CA LEU A 47 -12.43 1.18 8.30
C LEU A 47 -11.09 0.85 8.96
N LEU A 48 -11.10 0.58 10.26
CA LEU A 48 -9.91 0.16 11.00
C LEU A 48 -9.39 -1.19 10.47
N GLU A 49 -10.27 -2.16 10.25
CA GLU A 49 -9.93 -3.47 9.69
C GLU A 49 -9.24 -3.33 8.32
N ILE A 50 -9.82 -2.57 7.39
CA ILE A 50 -9.23 -2.31 6.07
C ILE A 50 -7.86 -1.61 6.21
N LYS A 51 -7.74 -0.63 7.11
CA LYS A 51 -6.48 0.07 7.36
C LYS A 51 -5.38 -0.89 7.81
N LEU A 52 -5.69 -1.81 8.73
CA LEU A 52 -4.75 -2.82 9.23
C LEU A 52 -4.40 -3.84 8.14
N GLU A 53 -5.39 -4.29 7.36
CA GLU A 53 -5.20 -5.21 6.23
C GLU A 53 -4.31 -4.63 5.11
N LEU A 54 -4.33 -3.31 4.91
CA LEU A 54 -3.43 -2.63 3.97
C LEU A 54 -2.05 -2.38 4.59
N LEU A 55 -1.99 -2.03 5.88
CA LEU A 55 -0.73 -1.77 6.58
C LEU A 55 0.16 -3.02 6.66
N ILE A 56 -0.44 -4.21 6.79
CA ILE A 56 0.30 -5.48 6.88
C ILE A 56 1.12 -5.78 5.61
N GLN A 57 0.81 -5.17 4.47
CA GLN A 57 1.59 -5.33 3.23
C GLN A 57 3.01 -4.79 3.34
N VAL A 58 3.27 -3.89 4.30
CA VAL A 58 4.61 -3.35 4.58
C VAL A 58 5.45 -4.33 5.42
N ALA A 59 4.82 -5.28 6.12
CA ALA A 59 5.52 -6.19 7.02
C ALA A 59 6.64 -6.99 6.33
N PRO A 60 6.44 -7.61 5.15
CA PRO A 60 7.52 -8.33 4.44
C PRO A 60 8.73 -7.45 4.15
N ALA A 61 8.53 -6.18 3.81
CA ALA A 61 9.63 -5.25 3.54
C ALA A 61 10.52 -5.06 4.76
N ILE A 62 9.91 -4.95 5.94
CA ILE A 62 10.61 -4.76 7.21
C ILE A 62 11.32 -6.07 7.62
N PHE A 63 10.57 -7.16 7.74
CA PHE A 63 11.13 -8.43 8.23
C PHE A 63 12.20 -8.98 7.27
N LEU A 64 11.87 -9.11 5.98
CA LEU A 64 12.84 -9.65 5.01
C LEU A 64 14.03 -8.70 4.82
N GLY A 65 13.81 -7.39 4.88
CA GLY A 65 14.90 -6.41 4.78
C GLY A 65 15.88 -6.46 5.95
N LEU A 66 15.43 -6.82 7.16
CA LEU A 66 16.29 -7.00 8.33
C LEU A 66 17.04 -8.34 8.32
N TYR A 67 16.40 -9.42 7.85
CA TYR A 67 16.99 -10.77 7.89
C TYR A 67 17.79 -11.14 6.62
N LEU A 68 17.47 -10.59 5.44
CA LEU A 68 18.12 -10.93 4.18
C LEU A 68 19.07 -9.82 3.70
N LYS A 69 20.38 -10.08 3.79
CA LYS A 69 21.45 -9.12 3.43
C LYS A 69 21.44 -8.67 1.95
N LYS A 70 20.79 -9.41 1.05
CA LYS A 70 20.82 -9.16 -0.41
C LYS A 70 19.42 -9.03 -1.02
N LEU A 71 18.45 -8.52 -0.27
CA LEU A 71 17.09 -8.30 -0.78
C LEU A 71 17.04 -7.09 -1.72
N LYS A 72 16.53 -7.25 -2.94
CA LYS A 72 16.42 -6.14 -3.88
C LYS A 72 15.17 -5.31 -3.58
N SER A 73 15.33 -3.99 -3.48
CA SER A 73 14.22 -3.05 -3.26
C SER A 73 13.13 -3.16 -4.33
N LYS A 74 13.49 -3.51 -5.57
CA LYS A 74 12.53 -3.72 -6.67
C LYS A 74 11.60 -4.91 -6.41
N SER A 75 12.12 -6.01 -5.88
CA SER A 75 11.34 -7.21 -5.56
C SER A 75 10.33 -6.91 -4.45
N VAL A 76 10.79 -6.23 -3.38
CA VAL A 76 9.94 -5.80 -2.26
C VAL A 76 8.84 -4.85 -2.72
N PHE A 77 9.19 -3.85 -3.52
CA PHE A 77 8.24 -2.88 -4.05
C PHE A 77 7.15 -3.56 -4.92
N MET A 78 7.56 -4.50 -5.79
CA MET A 78 6.62 -5.22 -6.62
C MET A 78 5.71 -6.15 -5.80
N GLY A 79 6.26 -6.84 -4.80
CA GLY A 79 5.48 -7.65 -3.87
C GLY A 79 4.42 -6.82 -3.14
N MET A 80 4.82 -5.65 -2.64
CA MET A 80 3.88 -4.71 -2.01
C MET A 80 2.77 -4.27 -2.96
N ILE A 81 3.09 -3.93 -4.21
CA ILE A 81 2.08 -3.53 -5.21
C ILE A 81 1.13 -4.68 -5.50
N ILE A 82 1.64 -5.85 -5.88
CA ILE A 82 0.81 -6.98 -6.30
C ILE A 82 -0.04 -7.47 -5.12
N GLY A 83 0.53 -7.59 -3.93
CA GLY A 83 -0.21 -8.00 -2.73
C GLY A 83 -1.31 -7.01 -2.34
N THR A 84 -1.03 -5.71 -2.42
CA THR A 84 -2.04 -4.66 -2.18
C THR A 84 -3.15 -4.71 -3.21
N LEU A 85 -2.82 -4.86 -4.50
CA LEU A 85 -3.81 -4.98 -5.58
C LEU A 85 -4.72 -6.19 -5.34
N VAL A 86 -4.16 -7.36 -5.00
CA VAL A 86 -4.95 -8.56 -4.69
C VAL A 86 -5.88 -8.34 -3.50
N ALA A 87 -5.38 -7.77 -2.39
CA ALA A 87 -6.20 -7.50 -1.21
C ALA A 87 -7.37 -6.54 -1.55
N VAL A 88 -7.08 -5.45 -2.26
CA VAL A 88 -8.09 -4.47 -2.68
C VAL A 88 -9.09 -5.08 -3.66
N SER A 89 -8.63 -5.89 -4.61
CA SER A 89 -9.51 -6.60 -5.53
C SER A 89 -10.49 -7.47 -4.75
N ILE A 90 -10.03 -8.32 -3.83
CA ILE A 90 -10.91 -9.17 -3.01
C ILE A 90 -11.96 -8.34 -2.24
N MET A 91 -11.55 -7.20 -1.67
CA MET A 91 -12.47 -6.32 -0.92
C MET A 91 -13.56 -5.70 -1.79
N ILE A 92 -13.26 -5.37 -3.04
CA ILE A 92 -14.17 -4.64 -3.95
C ILE A 92 -14.98 -5.59 -4.83
N THR A 93 -14.50 -6.81 -5.07
CA THR A 93 -15.08 -7.78 -6.03
C THR A 93 -16.55 -8.10 -5.70
N ASN A 94 -16.90 -8.23 -4.41
CA ASN A 94 -18.30 -8.39 -3.99
C ASN A 94 -19.20 -7.22 -4.43
N LYS A 95 -18.70 -5.98 -4.29
CA LYS A 95 -19.43 -4.77 -4.71
C LYS A 95 -19.55 -4.64 -6.23
N LEU A 96 -18.71 -5.33 -7.00
CA LEU A 96 -18.73 -5.34 -8.46
C LEU A 96 -19.63 -6.44 -9.05
N GLY A 97 -20.38 -7.17 -8.22
CA GLY A 97 -21.33 -8.20 -8.66
C GLY A 97 -20.73 -9.60 -8.81
N MET A 98 -19.47 -9.80 -8.43
CA MET A 98 -18.86 -11.13 -8.33
C MET A 98 -19.10 -11.70 -6.93
N ASN A 99 -19.46 -12.99 -6.85
CA ASN A 99 -19.89 -13.64 -5.61
C ASN A 99 -18.72 -14.05 -4.68
N ILE A 100 -17.73 -13.17 -4.51
CA ILE A 100 -16.57 -13.38 -3.65
C ILE A 100 -16.81 -12.63 -2.34
N PRO A 101 -16.89 -13.31 -1.19
CA PRO A 101 -17.07 -12.64 0.09
C PRO A 101 -15.84 -11.82 0.44
N ALA A 102 -16.02 -10.75 1.23
CA ALA A 102 -14.93 -9.89 1.70
C ALA A 102 -13.89 -10.63 2.58
N LYS A 103 -14.26 -11.82 3.09
CA LYS A 103 -13.38 -12.77 3.76
C LYS A 103 -13.51 -14.15 3.11
N PRO A 104 -12.80 -14.40 2.00
CA PRO A 104 -12.77 -15.72 1.37
C PRO A 104 -12.30 -16.77 2.38
N TRP A 105 -13.12 -17.80 2.60
CA TRP A 105 -12.87 -18.86 3.59
C TRP A 105 -12.68 -18.37 5.03
N GLY A 106 -13.27 -17.23 5.39
CA GLY A 106 -13.11 -16.64 6.73
C GLY A 106 -11.77 -15.93 6.95
N ILE A 107 -10.90 -15.89 5.93
CA ILE A 107 -9.60 -15.24 5.99
C ILE A 107 -9.71 -13.81 5.46
N HIS A 108 -9.08 -12.87 6.16
CA HIS A 108 -9.02 -11.46 5.77
C HIS A 108 -8.33 -11.27 4.41
N ALA A 109 -8.85 -10.36 3.58
CA ALA A 109 -8.30 -10.09 2.25
C ALA A 109 -6.84 -9.64 2.29
N GLY A 110 -6.45 -8.88 3.32
CA GLY A 110 -5.07 -8.50 3.58
C GLY A 110 -4.10 -9.68 3.75
N VAL A 111 -4.56 -10.80 4.32
CA VAL A 111 -3.74 -12.01 4.49
C VAL A 111 -3.52 -12.70 3.15
N TRP A 112 -4.55 -12.78 2.30
CA TRP A 112 -4.41 -13.25 0.92
C TRP A 112 -3.42 -12.39 0.12
N GLY A 113 -3.56 -11.05 0.21
CA GLY A 113 -2.62 -10.13 -0.39
C GLY A 113 -1.19 -10.31 0.13
N LEU A 114 -1.03 -10.56 1.43
CA LEU A 114 0.28 -10.79 2.06
C LEU A 114 0.94 -12.08 1.54
N MET A 115 0.19 -13.16 1.37
CA MET A 115 0.71 -14.40 0.79
C MET A 115 1.22 -14.18 -0.64
N ILE A 116 0.48 -13.41 -1.45
CA ILE A 116 0.92 -13.03 -2.79
C ILE A 116 2.15 -12.13 -2.75
N ASN A 117 2.19 -11.14 -1.86
CA ASN A 117 3.32 -10.23 -1.67
C ASN A 117 4.63 -11.01 -1.41
N VAL A 118 4.62 -11.89 -0.42
CA VAL A 118 5.79 -12.72 -0.06
C VAL A 118 6.16 -13.64 -1.22
N SER A 119 5.18 -14.25 -1.89
CA SER A 119 5.42 -15.12 -3.05
C SER A 119 6.07 -14.36 -4.20
N THR A 120 5.57 -13.17 -4.53
CA THR A 120 6.16 -12.28 -5.55
C THR A 120 7.60 -11.94 -5.21
N ILE A 121 7.89 -11.55 -3.97
CA ILE A 121 9.26 -11.27 -3.52
C ILE A 121 10.15 -12.49 -3.75
N TYR A 122 9.70 -13.66 -3.30
CA TYR A 122 10.45 -14.91 -3.43
C TYR A 122 10.76 -15.25 -4.90
N PHE A 123 9.76 -15.19 -5.80
CA PHE A 123 9.98 -15.47 -7.21
C PHE A 123 10.92 -14.46 -7.88
N MET A 124 10.77 -13.17 -7.57
CA MET A 124 11.63 -12.12 -8.13
C MET A 124 13.07 -12.22 -7.64
N GLU A 125 13.29 -12.58 -6.38
CA GLU A 125 14.63 -12.83 -5.83
C GLU A 125 15.25 -14.10 -6.45
N LYS A 126 14.48 -15.17 -6.64
CA LYS A 126 14.97 -16.39 -7.29
C LYS A 126 15.38 -16.14 -8.75
N LEU A 127 14.55 -15.45 -9.53
CA LEU A 127 14.87 -15.05 -10.91
C LEU A 127 16.09 -14.12 -10.97
N SER A 128 16.21 -13.23 -10.00
CA SER A 128 17.34 -12.31 -9.85
C SER A 128 18.65 -13.00 -9.50
N GLY A 129 18.59 -14.06 -8.70
CA GLY A 129 19.75 -14.89 -8.36
C GLY A 129 20.25 -15.70 -9.55
N PHE A 130 19.34 -16.14 -10.44
CA PHE A 130 19.69 -16.81 -11.70
C PHE A 130 20.41 -15.89 -12.69
N LYS A 131 20.07 -14.60 -12.72
CA LYS A 131 20.66 -13.64 -13.69
C LYS A 131 22.08 -13.18 -13.34
N ASN A 132 22.51 -13.40 -12.10
CA ASN A 132 23.82 -12.98 -11.59
C ASN A 132 24.81 -14.16 -11.45
N LYS A 133 24.46 -15.33 -11.99
CA LYS A 133 25.29 -16.54 -12.02
C LYS A 133 25.60 -16.88 -13.47
#